data_AF-A0A645G8W7-F1
#
_entry.id   AF-A0A645G8W7-F1
#
_cell.length_a   1.000
_cell.length_b   1.000
_cell.length_c   1.000
_cell.angle_alpha   90.00
_cell.angle_beta   90.00
_cell.angle_gamma   90.00
#
_symmetry.space_group_name_H-M   'P 1'
#
loop_
_entity.id
_entity.type
_entity.pdbx_description
1 polymer ?
#
loop_
_entity_poly.entity_id
_entity_poly.type
_entity_poly.pdbx_seq_one_letter_code
_entity_poly.pdbx_strand_id
1 'polypeptide(L)'
;MLNAYPANSKDIRSSFLSPLYAKLGVGLKYTLNKPSTKVRGRNLNLQLFLDPISLNYTYVWNDSVDVKRYGIPEDKKGLLDIGSNVRAIMKYKITNYIVWDSDLTYFTSFEKVVVGFENKLDLALSNAFSTNIYVNMRFDDGVPPDPKLKYFQITHTLTFGLSYKW
;
A
#
# COMPACT_ATOMS: atom_id res chain seq x y z
N MET A 1 -0.22 -0.63 30.32
CA MET A 1 0.76 -0.61 29.22
C MET A 1 0.00 -0.40 27.91
N LEU A 2 0.58 0.29 26.93
CA LEU A 2 -0.12 0.82 25.75
C LEU A 2 -0.91 -0.26 25.00
N ASN A 3 -2.24 -0.27 25.15
CA ASN A 3 -3.16 -1.21 24.51
C ASN A 3 -4.19 -0.41 23.70
N ALA A 4 -4.42 -0.81 22.46
CA ALA A 4 -5.53 -0.31 21.65
C ALA A 4 -6.67 -1.31 21.70
N TYR A 5 -7.89 -0.81 21.86
CA TYR A 5 -9.11 -1.60 21.87
C TYR A 5 -9.99 -1.23 20.67
N PRO A 6 -10.71 -2.17 20.06
CA PRO A 6 -11.76 -1.85 19.09
C PRO A 6 -12.88 -1.05 19.75
N ALA A 7 -13.65 -0.30 18.95
CA ALA A 7 -14.84 0.38 19.47
C ALA A 7 -15.80 -0.65 20.10
N ASN A 8 -16.24 -0.40 21.33
CA ASN A 8 -17.14 -1.26 22.11
C ASN A 8 -16.64 -2.71 22.36
N SER A 9 -15.34 -2.96 22.42
CA SER A 9 -14.80 -4.26 22.87
C SER A 9 -13.75 -4.12 23.98
N LYS A 10 -13.67 -5.14 24.85
CA LYS A 10 -12.62 -5.31 25.87
C LYS A 10 -11.42 -6.09 25.34
N ASP A 11 -11.48 -6.60 24.12
CA ASP A 11 -10.41 -7.37 23.50
C ASP A 11 -9.27 -6.46 23.07
N ILE A 12 -8.03 -6.84 23.39
CA ILE A 12 -6.85 -6.06 23.01
C ILE A 12 -6.62 -6.24 21.50
N ARG A 13 -6.73 -5.16 20.75
CA ARG A 13 -6.49 -5.14 19.29
C ARG A 13 -5.01 -5.13 18.95
N SER A 14 -4.24 -4.31 19.66
CA SER A 14 -2.79 -4.19 19.49
C SER A 14 -2.18 -3.69 20.79
N SER A 15 -0.94 -4.07 21.07
CA SER A 15 -0.18 -3.58 22.21
C SER A 15 1.19 -3.07 21.78
N PHE A 16 1.97 -2.53 22.71
CA PHE A 16 3.35 -2.10 22.42
C PHE A 16 4.13 -3.18 21.65
N LEU A 17 4.69 -2.81 20.48
CA LEU A 17 5.42 -3.69 19.56
C LEU A 17 4.65 -4.92 19.05
N SER A 18 3.32 -4.88 19.07
CA SER A 18 2.45 -5.98 18.62
C SER A 18 1.33 -5.45 17.72
N PRO A 19 1.45 -5.59 16.38
CA PRO A 19 2.50 -6.29 15.64
C PRO A 19 3.73 -5.42 15.34
N LEU A 20 4.90 -6.05 15.35
CA LEU A 20 6.12 -5.53 14.72
C LEU A 20 6.17 -6.05 13.28
N TYR A 21 6.30 -5.13 12.32
CA TYR A 21 6.56 -5.46 10.92
C TYR A 21 7.97 -5.03 10.54
N ALA A 22 8.80 -5.97 10.10
CA ALA A 22 10.11 -5.70 9.54
C ALA A 22 10.18 -6.25 8.11
N LYS A 23 10.63 -5.43 7.16
CA LYS A 23 10.82 -5.83 5.76
C LYS A 23 12.28 -5.58 5.38
N LEU A 24 12.95 -6.61 4.90
CA LEU A 24 14.31 -6.54 4.36
C LEU A 24 14.27 -7.06 2.93
N GLY A 25 14.96 -6.42 2.00
CA GLY A 25 14.98 -6.84 0.61
C GLY A 25 16.33 -6.54 -0.02
N VAL A 26 16.82 -7.46 -0.84
CA VAL A 26 18.01 -7.27 -1.65
C VAL A 26 17.56 -7.25 -3.10
N GLY A 27 17.83 -6.15 -3.79
CA GLY A 27 17.28 -5.91 -5.11
C GLY A 27 17.88 -4.75 -5.86
N LEU A 28 17.29 -4.51 -7.04
CA LEU A 28 17.65 -3.49 -7.99
C LEU A 28 16.59 -2.39 -7.99
N LYS A 29 17.05 -1.14 -7.92
CA LYS A 29 16.22 0.03 -8.15
C LYS A 29 16.60 0.67 -9.48
N TYR A 30 15.66 0.68 -10.42
CA TYR A 30 15.77 1.43 -11.65
C TYR A 30 14.90 2.69 -11.58
N THR A 31 15.44 3.84 -11.97
CA THR A 31 14.72 5.12 -11.97
C THR A 31 14.82 5.77 -13.33
N LEU A 32 13.68 6.05 -13.93
CA LEU A 32 13.54 6.80 -15.18
C LEU A 32 12.84 8.13 -14.88
N ASN A 33 13.46 9.23 -15.29
CA ASN A 33 12.88 10.56 -15.21
C ASN A 33 12.94 11.19 -16.60
N LYS A 34 11.77 11.39 -17.20
CA LYS A 34 11.63 11.87 -18.58
C LYS A 34 10.76 13.12 -18.63
N PRO A 35 11.38 14.32 -18.50
CA PRO A 35 10.68 15.57 -18.76
C PRO A 35 10.36 15.68 -20.25
N SER A 36 9.19 16.25 -20.57
CA SER A 36 8.82 16.52 -21.96
C SER A 36 9.22 17.94 -22.36
N THR A 37 9.83 18.09 -23.53
CA THR A 37 10.09 19.41 -24.13
C THR A 37 8.88 19.95 -24.89
N LYS A 38 7.90 19.09 -25.23
CA LYS A 38 6.73 19.46 -26.03
C LYS A 38 5.61 20.09 -25.21
N VAL A 39 5.46 19.70 -23.94
CA VAL A 39 4.39 20.19 -23.06
C VAL A 39 4.99 20.67 -21.75
N ARG A 40 4.77 21.95 -21.44
CA ARG A 40 5.27 22.57 -20.21
C ARG A 40 4.72 21.83 -18.98
N GLY A 41 5.61 21.51 -18.04
CA GLY A 41 5.26 20.84 -16.79
C GLY A 41 5.03 19.33 -16.91
N ARG A 42 5.05 18.78 -18.13
CA ARG A 42 4.89 17.34 -18.34
C ARG A 42 6.17 16.61 -17.98
N ASN A 43 6.06 15.66 -17.07
CA ASN A 43 7.19 14.83 -16.64
C ASN A 43 6.71 13.44 -16.25
N LEU A 44 7.38 12.41 -16.77
CA LEU A 44 7.19 11.03 -16.36
C LEU A 44 8.33 10.60 -15.45
N ASN A 45 8.01 10.32 -14.19
CA ASN A 45 8.91 9.65 -13.26
C ASN A 45 8.43 8.21 -13.07
N LEU A 46 9.28 7.24 -13.33
CA LEU A 46 9.01 5.82 -13.12
C LEU A 46 10.15 5.24 -12.28
N GLN A 47 9.81 4.59 -11.18
CA GLN A 47 10.72 3.84 -10.33
C GLN A 47 10.29 2.38 -10.32
N LEU A 48 11.22 1.49 -10.65
CA LEU A 48 11.03 0.05 -10.61
C LEU A 48 11.96 -0.51 -9.52
N PHE A 49 11.40 -1.30 -8.63
CA PHE A 49 12.10 -2.03 -7.58
C PHE A 49 11.91 -3.51 -7.87
N LEU A 50 13.02 -4.24 -8.01
CA LEU A 50 13.06 -5.66 -8.27
C LEU A 50 13.88 -6.30 -7.15
N ASP A 51 13.20 -6.83 -6.15
CA ASP A 51 13.81 -7.49 -5.00
C ASP A 51 13.62 -9.01 -5.17
N PRO A 52 14.54 -9.73 -5.82
CA PRO A 52 14.45 -11.18 -5.96
C PRO A 52 14.42 -11.88 -4.59
N ILE A 53 15.04 -11.29 -3.57
CA ILE A 53 15.02 -11.78 -2.20
C ILE A 53 14.43 -10.70 -1.30
N SER A 54 13.28 -10.99 -0.70
CA SER A 54 12.56 -10.16 0.25
C SER A 54 12.15 -11.00 1.46
N LEU A 55 12.54 -10.55 2.65
CA LEU A 55 12.21 -11.11 3.94
C LEU A 55 11.20 -10.18 4.62
N ASN A 56 9.98 -10.66 4.84
CA ASN A 56 8.97 -9.97 5.64
C ASN A 56 8.81 -10.73 6.95
N TYR A 57 9.17 -10.09 8.06
CA TYR A 57 9.02 -10.62 9.40
C TYR A 57 7.89 -9.89 10.13
N THR A 58 6.88 -10.65 10.56
CA THR A 58 5.78 -10.15 11.40
C THR A 58 5.88 -10.82 12.76
N TYR A 59 5.89 -10.05 13.84
CA TYR A 59 6.01 -10.58 15.20
C TYR A 59 4.98 -9.95 16.14
N VAL A 60 4.36 -10.77 16.99
CA VAL A 60 3.41 -10.36 18.02
C VAL A 60 3.98 -10.76 19.37
N TRP A 61 4.31 -9.77 20.20
CA TRP A 61 4.93 -9.98 21.51
C TRP A 61 3.92 -10.39 22.60
N ASN A 62 2.67 -9.92 22.49
CA ASN A 62 1.64 -10.08 23.52
C ASN A 62 0.69 -11.24 23.23
N ASP A 63 0.62 -12.20 24.15
CA ASP A 63 -0.22 -13.41 24.06
C ASP A 63 -1.73 -13.13 24.13
N SER A 64 -2.13 -11.93 24.56
CA SER A 64 -3.53 -11.49 24.58
C SER A 64 -4.01 -10.88 23.26
N VAL A 65 -3.13 -10.75 22.26
CA VAL A 65 -3.47 -10.23 20.94
C VAL A 65 -3.73 -11.42 20.00
N ASP A 66 -4.88 -11.40 19.32
CA ASP A 66 -5.25 -12.43 18.35
C ASP A 66 -4.27 -12.45 17.16
N VAL A 67 -3.37 -13.44 17.17
CA VAL A 67 -2.31 -13.63 16.16
C VAL A 67 -2.88 -14.01 14.78
N LYS A 68 -4.08 -14.61 14.71
CA LYS A 68 -4.73 -14.98 13.43
C LYS A 68 -5.09 -13.77 12.59
N ARG A 69 -5.44 -12.64 13.21
CA ARG A 69 -5.73 -11.38 12.50
C ARG A 69 -4.52 -10.84 11.74
N TYR A 70 -3.32 -11.26 12.13
CA TYR A 70 -2.06 -10.88 11.52
C TYR A 70 -1.48 -11.98 10.62
N GLY A 71 -2.25 -13.05 10.36
CA GLY A 71 -1.83 -14.16 9.50
C GLY A 71 -0.79 -15.09 10.14
N ILE A 72 -0.55 -14.98 11.44
CA ILE A 72 0.37 -15.86 12.17
C ILE A 72 -0.43 -17.07 12.69
N PRO A 73 0.05 -18.32 12.49
CA PRO A 73 -0.54 -19.52 13.09
C PRO A 73 -0.68 -19.41 14.62
N GLU A 74 -1.75 -19.96 15.21
CA GLU A 74 -2.04 -19.86 16.66
C GLU A 74 -0.94 -20.44 17.56
N ASP A 75 -0.11 -21.33 17.03
CA ASP A 75 1.02 -21.95 17.73
C ASP A 75 2.32 -21.11 17.67
N LYS A 76 2.33 -19.99 16.94
CA LYS A 76 3.53 -19.17 16.69
C LYS A 76 3.31 -17.70 17.06
N LYS A 77 4.39 -17.06 17.54
CA LYS A 77 4.43 -15.62 17.85
C LYS A 77 5.00 -14.76 16.72
N GLY A 78 5.46 -15.38 15.64
CA GLY A 78 6.05 -14.70 14.50
C GLY A 78 5.93 -15.49 13.21
N LEU A 79 5.89 -14.75 12.10
CA LEU A 79 5.86 -15.26 10.74
C LEU A 79 7.01 -14.64 9.96
N LEU A 80 7.83 -15.48 9.33
CA LEU A 80 8.86 -15.06 8.40
C LEU A 80 8.43 -15.50 6.99
N ASP A 81 8.06 -14.54 6.16
CA ASP A 81 7.80 -14.77 4.74
C ASP A 81 9.06 -14.43 3.96
N ILE A 82 9.64 -15.44 3.31
CA ILE A 82 10.74 -15.27 2.37
C ILE A 82 10.16 -15.34 0.97
N GLY A 83 10.47 -14.35 0.14
CA GLY A 83 9.82 -14.18 -1.13
C GLY A 83 10.55 -13.28 -2.09
N SER A 84 9.84 -12.90 -3.15
CA SER A 84 10.28 -11.92 -4.12
C SER A 84 9.26 -10.78 -4.18
N ASN A 85 9.76 -9.58 -4.38
CA ASN A 85 8.96 -8.36 -4.48
C ASN A 85 9.28 -7.61 -5.76
N VAL A 86 8.23 -7.15 -6.44
CA VAL A 86 8.30 -6.26 -7.59
C VAL A 86 7.42 -5.06 -7.29
N ARG A 87 7.98 -3.85 -7.33
CA ARG A 87 7.21 -2.62 -7.15
C ARG A 87 7.49 -1.63 -8.28
N ALA A 88 6.44 -1.08 -8.86
CA ALA A 88 6.50 -0.05 -9.88
C ALA A 88 5.74 1.19 -9.39
N ILE A 89 6.48 2.28 -9.17
CA ILE A 89 5.92 3.57 -8.78
C ILE A 89 6.03 4.50 -9.98
N MET A 90 4.90 4.97 -10.48
CA MET A 90 4.82 5.94 -11.55
C MET A 90 4.21 7.23 -11.03
N LYS A 91 4.87 8.35 -11.29
CA LYS A 91 4.32 9.70 -11.16
C LYS A 91 4.37 10.38 -12.50
N TYR A 92 3.21 10.54 -13.12
CA TYR A 92 3.07 11.20 -14.40
C TYR A 92 2.38 12.56 -14.22
N LYS A 93 3.17 13.63 -14.32
CA LYS A 93 2.64 14.98 -14.49
C LYS A 93 2.21 15.11 -15.95
N ILE A 94 0.91 15.04 -16.23
CA ILE A 94 0.37 15.13 -17.58
C ILE A 94 0.44 16.58 -18.07
N THR A 95 0.06 17.51 -17.17
CA THR A 95 0.15 18.97 -17.29
C THR A 95 0.51 19.57 -15.92
N ASN A 96 0.52 20.90 -15.79
CA ASN A 96 0.66 21.56 -14.48
C ASN A 96 -0.53 21.32 -13.52
N TYR A 97 -1.67 20.88 -14.05
CA TYR A 97 -2.93 20.76 -13.31
C TYR A 97 -3.35 19.32 -13.06
N ILE A 98 -2.79 18.38 -13.82
CA ILE A 98 -3.18 16.97 -13.80
C ILE A 98 -1.96 16.13 -13.47
N VAL A 99 -2.01 15.45 -12.34
CA VAL A 99 -0.96 14.53 -11.88
C VAL A 99 -1.58 13.18 -11.62
N TRP A 100 -1.00 12.14 -12.23
CA TRP A 100 -1.36 10.76 -11.96
C TRP A 100 -0.22 10.09 -11.20
N ASP A 101 -0.51 9.67 -9.98
CA ASP A 101 0.34 8.81 -9.17
C ASP A 101 -0.21 7.39 -9.21
N SER A 102 0.65 6.41 -9.51
CA SER A 102 0.32 4.99 -9.57
C SER A 102 1.40 4.19 -8.85
N ASP A 103 0.99 3.24 -8.02
CA ASP A 103 1.88 2.36 -7.25
C ASP A 103 1.37 0.94 -7.37
N LEU A 104 2.12 0.11 -8.11
CA LEU A 104 1.88 -1.30 -8.24
C LEU A 104 2.92 -2.04 -7.39
N THR A 105 2.47 -2.87 -6.47
CA THR A 105 3.31 -3.77 -5.68
C THR A 105 2.84 -5.21 -5.91
N TYR A 106 3.77 -6.11 -6.18
CA TYR A 106 3.55 -7.54 -6.31
C TYR A 106 4.55 -8.24 -5.40
N PHE A 107 4.05 -8.92 -4.39
CA PHE A 107 4.85 -9.72 -3.48
C PHE A 107 4.39 -11.17 -3.55
N THR A 108 5.35 -12.11 -3.56
CA THR A 108 5.06 -13.53 -3.41
C THR A 108 6.03 -14.17 -2.45
N SER A 109 5.54 -15.00 -1.54
CA SER A 109 6.37 -15.87 -0.70
C SER A 109 6.40 -17.31 -1.23
N PHE A 110 6.06 -17.52 -2.50
CA PHE A 110 5.86 -18.82 -3.16
C PHE A 110 4.71 -19.69 -2.61
N GLU A 111 4.15 -19.33 -1.46
CA GLU A 111 2.96 -19.93 -0.87
C GLU A 111 1.73 -19.00 -0.97
N LYS A 112 1.96 -17.69 -0.93
CA LYS A 112 0.94 -16.64 -1.09
C LYS A 112 1.39 -15.55 -2.05
N VAL A 113 0.43 -14.86 -2.62
CA VAL A 113 0.57 -13.72 -3.52
C VAL A 113 -0.23 -12.54 -2.99
N VAL A 114 0.46 -11.42 -2.81
CA VAL A 114 -0.15 -10.15 -2.44
C VAL A 114 0.13 -9.15 -3.55
N VAL A 115 -0.94 -8.63 -4.15
CA VAL A 115 -0.86 -7.59 -5.17
C VAL A 115 -1.54 -6.34 -4.63
N GLY A 116 -0.88 -5.20 -4.70
CA GLY A 116 -1.44 -3.89 -4.42
C GLY A 116 -1.35 -3.02 -5.67
N PHE A 117 -2.43 -2.37 -6.04
CA PHE A 117 -2.48 -1.44 -7.16
C PHE A 117 -3.22 -0.18 -6.73
N GLU A 118 -2.45 0.85 -6.42
CA GLU A 118 -2.96 2.15 -6.00
C GLU A 118 -2.84 3.16 -7.13
N ASN A 119 -3.90 3.94 -7.33
CA ASN A 119 -3.96 4.99 -8.32
C ASN A 119 -4.59 6.23 -7.72
N LYS A 120 -3.96 7.37 -7.96
CA LYS A 120 -4.39 8.66 -7.50
C LYS A 120 -4.30 9.64 -8.66
N LEU A 121 -5.43 10.24 -9.03
CA LEU A 121 -5.50 11.30 -10.02
C LEU A 121 -5.84 12.62 -9.33
N ASP A 122 -4.87 13.52 -9.29
CA ASP A 122 -5.02 14.87 -8.76
C ASP A 122 -5.34 15.84 -9.91
N LEU A 123 -6.45 16.57 -9.77
CA LEU A 123 -6.96 17.53 -10.74
C LEU A 123 -7.11 18.91 -10.08
N ALA A 124 -6.30 19.89 -10.50
CA ALA A 124 -6.50 21.30 -10.18
C ALA A 124 -7.37 21.94 -11.28
N LEU A 125 -8.69 21.89 -11.09
CA LEU A 125 -9.67 22.36 -12.08
C LEU A 125 -9.69 23.90 -12.18
N SER A 126 -9.49 24.60 -11.07
CA SER A 126 -9.26 26.05 -11.04
C SER A 126 -8.37 26.43 -9.85
N ASN A 127 -8.02 27.71 -9.72
CA ASN A 127 -7.31 28.22 -8.54
C ASN A 127 -8.09 28.02 -7.23
N ALA A 128 -9.41 27.85 -7.33
CA ALA A 128 -10.29 27.72 -6.19
C ALA A 128 -10.90 26.32 -6.02
N PHE A 129 -10.72 25.42 -6.99
CA PHE A 129 -11.36 24.11 -6.98
C PHE A 129 -10.40 23.02 -7.45
N SER A 130 -10.29 21.98 -6.64
CA SER A 130 -9.53 20.77 -6.96
C SER A 130 -10.36 19.52 -6.71
N THR A 131 -9.97 18.44 -7.36
CA THR A 131 -10.58 17.13 -7.17
C THR A 131 -9.47 16.08 -7.12
N ASN A 132 -9.63 15.13 -6.21
CA ASN A 132 -8.78 13.97 -6.13
C ASN A 132 -9.63 12.70 -6.30
N ILE A 133 -9.21 11.83 -7.21
CA ILE A 133 -9.78 10.50 -7.41
C ILE A 133 -8.72 9.50 -6.95
N TYR A 134 -9.05 8.70 -5.95
CA TYR A 134 -8.19 7.63 -5.43
C TYR A 134 -8.87 6.29 -5.60
N VAL A 135 -8.14 5.31 -6.11
CA VAL A 135 -8.58 3.92 -6.26
C VAL A 135 -7.44 3.02 -5.81
N ASN A 136 -7.73 2.15 -4.85
CA ASN A 136 -6.83 1.13 -4.34
C ASN A 136 -7.47 -0.23 -4.60
N MET A 137 -6.76 -1.08 -5.34
CA MET A 137 -7.11 -2.49 -5.51
C MET A 137 -6.05 -3.32 -4.82
N ARG A 138 -6.46 -4.26 -3.99
CA ARG A 138 -5.58 -5.22 -3.34
C ARG A 138 -6.09 -6.62 -3.59
N PHE A 139 -5.19 -7.52 -3.95
CA PHE A 139 -5.41 -8.96 -3.98
C PHE A 139 -4.54 -9.59 -2.91
N ASP A 140 -5.12 -10.46 -2.09
CA ASP A 140 -4.41 -11.16 -1.02
C ASP A 140 -5.02 -12.55 -0.87
N ASP A 141 -4.31 -13.59 -1.32
CA ASP A 141 -4.75 -14.98 -1.22
C ASP A 141 -4.42 -15.63 0.15
N GLY A 142 -3.68 -14.92 1.01
CA GLY A 142 -3.34 -15.35 2.37
C GLY A 142 -4.46 -15.12 3.38
N VAL A 143 -5.57 -14.48 2.98
CA VAL A 143 -6.73 -14.22 3.84
C VAL A 143 -7.95 -15.03 3.37
N PRO A 144 -8.91 -15.35 4.27
CA PRO A 144 -10.13 -16.02 3.88
C PRO A 144 -10.88 -15.25 2.77
N PRO A 145 -11.36 -15.93 1.72
CA PRO A 145 -12.03 -15.26 0.60
C PRO A 145 -13.35 -14.66 1.03
N ASP A 146 -13.61 -13.42 0.61
CA ASP A 146 -14.91 -12.79 0.69
C ASP A 146 -15.93 -13.49 -0.24
N PRO A 147 -17.21 -13.67 0.17
CA PRO A 147 -18.20 -14.35 -0.65
C PRO A 147 -18.46 -13.72 -2.03
N LYS A 148 -18.24 -12.41 -2.19
CA LYS A 148 -18.53 -11.66 -3.42
C LYS A 148 -17.27 -11.32 -4.20
N LEU A 149 -16.25 -10.81 -3.51
CA LEU A 149 -15.01 -10.31 -4.13
C LEU A 149 -13.85 -11.30 -4.02
N LYS A 150 -14.05 -12.45 -3.37
CA LYS A 150 -13.02 -13.47 -3.10
C LYS A 150 -11.81 -12.82 -2.42
N TYR A 151 -10.66 -12.85 -3.05
CA TYR A 151 -9.41 -12.31 -2.51
C TYR A 151 -9.18 -10.83 -2.87
N PHE A 152 -10.09 -10.21 -3.63
CA PHE A 152 -9.98 -8.80 -4.01
C PHE A 152 -10.63 -7.88 -2.99
N GLN A 153 -9.93 -6.79 -2.70
CA GLN A 153 -10.38 -5.68 -1.87
C GLN A 153 -10.22 -4.40 -2.68
N ILE A 154 -11.30 -3.65 -2.86
CA ILE A 154 -11.28 -2.41 -3.65
C ILE A 154 -11.77 -1.28 -2.76
N THR A 155 -10.96 -0.24 -2.64
CA THR A 155 -11.31 1.00 -1.94
C THR A 155 -11.20 2.15 -2.92
N HIS A 156 -12.22 3.00 -2.98
CA HIS A 156 -12.20 4.20 -3.80
C HIS A 156 -12.62 5.42 -2.98
N THR A 157 -12.02 6.56 -3.29
CA THR A 157 -12.34 7.83 -2.65
C THR A 157 -12.38 8.92 -3.71
N LEU A 158 -13.44 9.71 -3.68
CA LEU A 158 -13.56 10.92 -4.46
C LEU A 158 -13.60 12.11 -3.50
N THR A 159 -12.62 13.00 -3.61
CA THR A 159 -12.48 14.16 -2.73
C THR A 159 -12.57 15.44 -3.55
N PHE A 160 -13.32 16.42 -3.04
CA PHE A 160 -13.41 17.76 -3.60
C PHE A 160 -12.75 18.75 -2.65
N GLY A 161 -11.89 19.63 -3.18
CA GLY A 161 -11.18 20.65 -2.42
C GLY A 161 -11.55 22.05 -2.91
N LEU A 162 -11.81 22.95 -1.97
CA LEU A 162 -12.00 24.37 -2.25
C LEU A 162 -10.83 25.17 -1.65
N SER A 163 -10.30 26.11 -2.42
CA SER A 163 -9.17 26.95 -2.05
C SER A 163 -9.55 28.40 -2.24
N TYR A 164 -9.37 29.23 -1.22
CA TYR A 164 -9.61 30.67 -1.30
C TYR A 164 -8.30 31.40 -0.97
N LYS A 165 -7.84 32.24 -1.90
CA LYS A 165 -6.70 33.12 -1.66
C LYS A 165 -7.23 34.55 -1.58
N TRP A 166 -7.06 35.18 -0.41
CA TRP A 166 -7.29 36.62 -0.24
C TRP A 166 -6.13 37.43 -0.83
#